data_AF-A0A7W8FAX6-F1
#
_entry.id   AF-A0A7W8FAX6-F1
#
_cell.length_a   1.000
_cell.length_b   1.000
_cell.length_c   1.000
_cell.angle_alpha   90.00
_cell.angle_beta   90.00
_cell.angle_gamma   90.00
#
_symmetry.space_group_name_H-M   'P 1'
#
loop_
_entity.id
_entity.type
_entity.pdbx_description
1 polymer ?
#
loop_
_entity_poly.entity_id
_entity_poly.type
_entity_poly.pdbx_seq_one_letter_code
_entity_poly.pdbx_strand_id
1 'polypeptide(L)'
;MTALTGVAGLFLGFFGVPSVITPPTARTVTATETVTATATVTVMASPSAPGGSATGGPSPSSSARAAKEIPLTDVEPLGAGYVNTERKAVTMGGKRFDNAIVAEELGFYESLTYSINERYKKLTLTVGLDDDSPAYPATVTFRSGGEYGKTLKSATAEINRPVEVTVDVTGVAILTIEATSDDGGCTVGLGNPVLHRD
;
A
#
# COMPACT_ATOMS: atom_id res chain seq x y z
N MET A 1 63.00 -0.99 -38.49
CA MET A 1 61.76 -1.80 -38.44
C MET A 1 60.75 -0.96 -37.68
N THR A 2 59.59 -0.50 -38.15
CA THR A 2 58.81 -0.53 -39.40
C THR A 2 57.72 0.53 -39.14
N ALA A 3 57.71 1.67 -39.84
CA ALA A 3 56.72 2.09 -40.86
C ALA A 3 55.24 2.02 -40.39
N LEU A 4 54.45 3.11 -40.32
CA LEU A 4 53.87 4.01 -41.35
C LEU A 4 52.37 3.71 -41.57
N THR A 5 51.52 4.71 -41.33
CA THR A 5 50.40 5.21 -42.20
C THR A 5 49.27 4.30 -42.68
N GLY A 6 48.05 4.86 -42.70
CA GLY A 6 46.99 4.56 -43.70
C GLY A 6 45.57 4.68 -43.14
N VAL A 7 44.92 5.85 -43.17
CA VAL A 7 44.14 6.45 -44.29
C VAL A 7 42.81 5.76 -44.58
N ALA A 8 41.78 6.62 -44.64
CA ALA A 8 40.39 6.42 -44.98
C ALA A 8 40.11 5.55 -46.23
N GLY A 9 38.96 4.89 -46.20
CA GLY A 9 38.34 4.22 -47.34
C GLY A 9 36.82 4.28 -47.27
N LEU A 10 36.26 5.43 -47.66
CA LEU A 10 34.87 5.59 -48.08
C LEU A 10 34.82 5.22 -49.57
N PHE A 11 34.12 4.16 -49.95
CA PHE A 11 33.58 4.03 -51.31
C PHE A 11 32.19 3.41 -51.31
N LEU A 12 31.33 4.14 -52.02
CA LEU A 12 29.90 3.97 -52.25
C LEU A 12 29.57 2.69 -53.03
N GLY A 13 28.50 2.01 -52.62
CA GLY A 13 27.81 1.00 -53.40
C GLY A 13 26.30 1.10 -53.16
N PHE A 14 25.62 1.91 -53.98
CA PHE A 14 24.16 1.97 -54.10
C PHE A 14 23.64 0.63 -54.64
N PHE A 15 22.66 0.00 -54.00
CA PHE A 15 21.56 -0.75 -54.65
C PHE A 15 20.48 -1.11 -53.60
N GLY A 16 19.25 -0.65 -53.84
CA GLY A 16 18.02 -1.36 -53.45
C GLY A 16 17.45 -1.12 -52.04
N VAL A 17 16.73 -0.01 -51.86
CA VAL A 17 15.67 0.11 -50.85
C VAL A 17 14.47 -0.74 -51.30
N PRO A 18 13.72 -1.36 -50.36
CA PRO A 18 12.45 -0.72 -50.05
C PRO A 18 12.39 -0.28 -48.59
N SER A 19 12.22 1.02 -48.39
CA SER A 19 11.77 1.58 -47.12
C SER A 19 10.36 1.06 -46.89
N VAL A 20 10.18 0.15 -45.94
CA VAL A 20 8.84 -0.17 -45.43
C VAL A 20 8.39 1.05 -44.62
N ILE A 21 7.62 1.92 -45.26
CA ILE A 21 6.87 2.97 -44.59
C ILE A 21 5.75 2.24 -43.85
N THR A 22 5.96 1.96 -42.57
CA THR A 22 4.89 1.47 -41.70
C THR A 22 3.87 2.61 -41.56
N PRO A 23 2.59 2.41 -41.92
CA PRO A 23 1.55 3.41 -41.67
C PRO A 23 1.45 3.66 -40.16
N PRO A 24 1.07 4.87 -39.70
CA PRO A 24 0.84 5.11 -38.29
C PRO A 24 -0.25 4.15 -37.82
N THR A 25 0.12 3.23 -36.93
CA THR A 25 -0.83 2.37 -36.22
C THR A 25 -1.87 3.28 -35.57
N ALA A 26 -3.10 3.22 -36.09
CA ALA A 26 -4.24 3.90 -35.51
C ALA A 26 -4.36 3.46 -34.04
N ARG A 27 -4.24 4.42 -33.12
CA ARG A 27 -4.48 4.19 -31.70
C ARG A 27 -5.97 4.04 -31.50
N THR A 28 -6.42 2.82 -31.21
CA THR A 28 -7.79 2.58 -30.73
C THR A 28 -7.90 3.16 -29.33
N VAL A 29 -8.70 4.23 -29.18
CA VAL A 29 -9.09 4.74 -27.86
C VAL A 29 -10.26 3.90 -27.39
N THR A 30 -10.02 3.02 -26.41
CA THR A 30 -11.10 2.38 -25.68
C THR A 30 -11.67 3.43 -24.72
N ALA A 31 -12.85 3.96 -25.04
CA ALA A 31 -13.61 4.78 -24.11
C ALA A 31 -14.19 3.85 -23.03
N THR A 32 -13.77 4.05 -21.78
CA THR A 32 -14.43 3.42 -20.63
C THR A 32 -15.64 4.27 -20.28
N GLU A 33 -16.84 3.76 -20.52
CA GLU A 33 -18.07 4.37 -20.02
C GLU A 33 -18.18 4.09 -18.51
N THR A 34 -18.20 5.16 -17.71
CA THR A 34 -18.49 5.07 -16.28
C THR A 34 -20.00 5.09 -16.09
N VAL A 35 -20.62 3.92 -15.87
CA VAL A 35 -22.02 3.84 -15.45
C VAL A 35 -22.11 4.24 -13.98
N THR A 36 -22.63 5.44 -13.70
CA THR A 36 -22.96 5.85 -12.33
C THR A 36 -24.32 5.27 -11.97
N ALA A 37 -24.33 4.19 -11.19
CA ALA A 37 -25.55 3.69 -10.58
C ALA A 37 -25.93 4.58 -9.39
N THR A 38 -26.99 5.38 -9.54
CA THR A 38 -27.58 6.12 -8.43
C THR A 38 -28.49 5.18 -7.64
N ALA A 39 -27.99 4.63 -6.53
CA ALA A 39 -28.82 3.89 -5.59
C ALA A 39 -29.70 4.88 -4.79
N THR A 40 -31.01 4.89 -5.05
CA THR A 40 -31.97 5.62 -4.22
C THR A 40 -32.30 4.77 -2.99
N VAL A 41 -31.80 5.17 -1.82
CA VAL A 41 -32.15 4.53 -0.54
C VAL A 41 -33.47 5.11 -0.07
N THR A 42 -34.56 4.36 -0.23
CA THR A 42 -35.85 4.69 0.39
C THR A 42 -35.79 4.30 1.86
N VAL A 43 -35.58 5.28 2.75
CA VAL A 43 -35.72 5.09 4.19
C VAL A 43 -37.22 5.02 4.50
N MET A 44 -37.73 3.81 4.75
CA MET A 44 -39.07 3.62 5.29
C MET A 44 -39.04 4.00 6.77
N ALA A 45 -39.42 5.24 7.09
CA ALA A 45 -39.68 5.62 8.47
C ALA A 45 -40.94 4.91 8.96
N SER A 46 -40.78 3.96 9.88
CA SER A 46 -41.90 3.39 10.62
C SER A 46 -42.53 4.47 11.50
N PRO A 47 -43.86 4.68 11.49
CA PRO A 47 -44.49 5.65 12.37
C PRO A 47 -44.44 5.13 13.81
N SER A 48 -43.63 5.76 14.65
CA SER A 48 -43.64 5.55 16.11
C SER A 48 -44.80 6.32 16.74
N ALA A 49 -45.59 5.62 17.55
CA ALA A 49 -46.63 6.19 18.40
C ALA A 49 -46.06 7.23 19.39
N PRO A 50 -46.85 8.23 19.82
CA PRO A 50 -46.36 9.30 20.66
C PRO A 50 -46.27 8.88 22.13
N GLY A 51 -45.09 9.01 22.74
CA GLY A 51 -44.95 8.96 24.19
C GLY A 51 -43.51 8.86 24.68
N GLY A 52 -43.03 9.91 25.37
CA GLY A 52 -41.91 9.83 26.31
C GLY A 52 -40.66 10.63 25.92
N SER A 53 -40.52 11.81 26.50
CA SER A 53 -39.30 12.63 26.48
C SER A 53 -38.08 11.87 27.02
N ALA A 54 -37.00 11.78 26.23
CA ALA A 54 -35.65 11.61 26.75
C ALA A 54 -34.62 12.23 25.79
N THR A 55 -33.84 13.14 26.36
CA THR A 55 -32.76 13.93 25.78
C THR A 55 -31.64 13.04 25.22
N GLY A 56 -31.37 13.12 23.91
CA GLY A 56 -30.23 12.45 23.27
C GLY A 56 -29.73 13.31 22.12
N GLY A 57 -28.61 14.00 22.33
CA GLY A 57 -28.04 14.95 21.37
C GLY A 57 -27.62 14.30 20.04
N PRO A 58 -27.53 15.08 18.95
CA PRO A 58 -27.07 14.57 17.68
C PRO A 58 -25.61 14.11 17.80
N SER A 59 -25.37 12.83 17.55
CA SER A 59 -24.03 12.30 17.29
C SER A 59 -23.51 12.93 15.98
N PRO A 60 -22.39 13.67 15.98
CA PRO A 60 -21.92 14.32 14.77
C PRO A 60 -21.35 13.28 13.79
N SER A 61 -21.93 13.30 12.60
CA SER A 61 -21.60 12.50 11.43
C SER A 61 -20.10 12.54 11.08
N SER A 62 -19.48 11.37 10.94
CA SER A 62 -18.06 11.10 10.65
C SER A 62 -17.57 11.52 9.25
N SER A 63 -18.34 12.31 8.49
CA SER A 63 -18.07 12.55 7.07
C SER A 63 -16.90 13.51 6.80
N ALA A 64 -16.48 14.34 7.75
CA ALA A 64 -15.38 15.29 7.55
C ALA A 64 -13.99 14.74 7.96
N ARG A 65 -13.96 13.68 8.79
CA ARG A 65 -12.72 13.07 9.29
C ARG A 65 -12.06 12.16 8.25
N ALA A 66 -12.87 11.49 7.43
CA ALA A 66 -12.44 10.57 6.38
C ALA A 66 -11.60 11.22 5.24
N ALA A 67 -11.64 12.54 5.08
CA ALA A 67 -10.81 13.22 4.08
C ALA A 67 -9.35 13.47 4.54
N LYS A 68 -9.11 13.42 5.86
CA LYS A 68 -7.79 13.64 6.48
C LYS A 68 -7.08 12.34 6.86
N GLU A 69 -7.86 11.32 7.20
CA GLU A 69 -7.40 9.99 7.58
C GLU A 69 -7.72 9.02 6.45
N ILE A 70 -6.69 8.41 5.84
CA ILE A 70 -6.85 7.41 4.78
C ILE A 70 -6.28 6.08 5.25
N PRO A 71 -7.08 5.00 5.31
CA PRO A 71 -6.55 3.66 5.53
C PRO A 71 -5.49 3.30 4.49
N LEU A 72 -4.37 2.72 4.94
CA LEU A 72 -3.34 2.24 4.02
C LEU A 72 -3.85 1.08 3.16
N THR A 73 -4.84 0.33 3.64
CA THR A 73 -5.57 -0.70 2.87
C THR A 73 -6.38 -0.14 1.69
N ASP A 74 -6.64 1.17 1.66
CA ASP A 74 -7.33 1.82 0.54
C ASP A 74 -6.32 2.38 -0.47
N VAL A 75 -5.02 2.32 -0.16
CA VAL A 75 -3.93 2.76 -1.04
C VAL A 75 -3.38 1.56 -1.79
N GLU A 76 -3.29 1.67 -3.11
CA GLU A 76 -2.71 0.61 -3.93
C GLU A 76 -1.17 0.60 -3.82
N PRO A 77 -0.55 -0.56 -3.52
CA PRO A 77 0.90 -0.68 -3.53
C PRO A 77 1.47 -0.52 -4.95
N LEU A 78 2.73 -0.09 -5.05
CA LEU A 78 3.44 0.24 -6.30
C LEU A 78 3.89 -0.99 -7.12
N GLY A 79 3.58 -2.19 -6.67
CA GLY A 79 3.84 -3.44 -7.37
C GLY A 79 2.89 -4.51 -6.87
N ALA A 80 2.91 -5.67 -7.52
CA ALA A 80 2.39 -6.86 -6.88
C ALA A 80 3.18 -7.02 -5.58
N GLY A 81 2.51 -6.84 -4.44
CA GLY A 81 3.08 -7.25 -3.17
C GLY A 81 3.61 -8.68 -3.31
N TYR A 82 4.58 -9.06 -2.50
CA TYR A 82 4.99 -10.45 -2.47
C TYR A 82 3.76 -11.35 -2.26
N VAL A 83 3.84 -12.56 -2.82
CA VAL A 83 2.73 -13.52 -2.90
C VAL A 83 2.02 -13.78 -1.57
N ASN A 84 2.68 -13.53 -0.44
CA ASN A 84 2.15 -13.82 0.88
C ASN A 84 1.61 -12.59 1.62
N THR A 85 1.42 -11.45 0.94
CA THR A 85 0.85 -10.26 1.58
C THR A 85 -0.57 -9.97 1.11
N GLU A 86 -1.52 -9.96 2.04
CA GLU A 86 -2.94 -9.82 1.75
C GLU A 86 -3.62 -8.73 2.60
N ARG A 87 -4.70 -8.15 2.07
CA ARG A 87 -5.61 -7.29 2.83
C ARG A 87 -6.72 -8.16 3.40
N LYS A 88 -6.57 -8.57 4.65
CA LYS A 88 -7.55 -9.39 5.37
C LYS A 88 -7.55 -9.06 6.86
N ALA A 89 -8.60 -9.48 7.55
CA ALA A 89 -8.65 -9.32 9.00
C ALA A 89 -7.62 -10.20 9.71
N VAL A 90 -7.12 -9.74 10.85
CA VAL A 90 -6.12 -10.42 11.69
C VAL A 90 -6.53 -10.34 13.15
N THR A 91 -6.19 -11.34 13.96
CA THR A 91 -6.37 -11.26 15.42
C THR A 91 -5.00 -11.21 16.08
N MET A 92 -4.73 -10.18 16.86
CA MET A 92 -3.44 -10.02 17.55
C MET A 92 -3.69 -9.68 19.01
N GLY A 93 -3.13 -10.47 19.93
CA GLY A 93 -3.34 -10.33 21.37
C GLY A 93 -4.81 -10.42 21.78
N GLY A 94 -5.58 -11.32 21.16
CA GLY A 94 -7.00 -11.52 21.40
C GLY A 94 -7.90 -10.42 20.86
N LYS A 95 -7.35 -9.42 20.16
CA LYS A 95 -8.10 -8.33 19.53
C LYS A 95 -8.14 -8.51 18.02
N ARG A 96 -9.34 -8.50 17.46
CA ARG A 96 -9.57 -8.52 16.02
C ARG A 96 -9.40 -7.14 15.38
N PHE A 97 -8.71 -7.10 14.24
CA PHE A 97 -8.54 -5.94 13.38
C PHE A 97 -9.11 -6.28 11.99
N ASP A 98 -10.26 -5.73 11.64
CA ASP A 98 -10.90 -6.01 10.34
C ASP A 98 -10.22 -5.28 9.18
N ASN A 99 -9.68 -4.10 9.46
CA ASN A 99 -8.87 -3.34 8.52
C ASN A 99 -7.39 -3.65 8.80
N ALA A 100 -6.84 -4.63 8.09
CA ALA A 100 -5.46 -5.03 8.29
C ALA A 100 -4.77 -5.46 6.99
N ILE A 101 -3.45 -5.42 7.05
CA ILE A 101 -2.55 -5.98 6.05
C ILE A 101 -1.81 -7.11 6.77
N VAL A 102 -1.81 -8.30 6.17
CA VAL A 102 -1.23 -9.50 6.75
C VAL A 102 -0.14 -10.00 5.83
N ALA A 103 1.05 -10.21 6.37
CA ALA A 103 2.13 -10.92 5.71
C ALA A 103 2.18 -12.33 6.30
N GLU A 104 1.63 -13.28 5.54
CA GLU A 104 1.54 -14.70 5.90
C GLU A 104 2.85 -15.42 5.63
N GLU A 105 3.07 -16.51 6.37
CA GLU A 105 4.21 -17.41 6.16
C GLU A 105 5.51 -16.65 5.84
N LEU A 106 5.82 -15.63 6.65
CA LEU A 106 6.97 -14.76 6.42
C LEU A 106 8.17 -15.63 6.12
N GLY A 107 8.72 -15.51 4.92
CA GLY A 107 10.00 -16.11 4.61
C GLY A 107 11.11 -15.41 5.40
N PHE A 108 12.23 -15.17 4.74
CA PHE A 108 13.25 -14.30 5.33
C PHE A 108 12.89 -12.82 5.26
N TYR A 109 12.07 -12.44 4.29
CA TYR A 109 11.83 -11.05 3.93
C TYR A 109 10.54 -10.89 3.14
N GLU A 110 9.69 -9.94 3.57
CA GLU A 110 8.53 -9.49 2.82
C GLU A 110 8.48 -7.96 2.83
N SER A 111 8.14 -7.32 1.69
CA SER A 111 7.97 -5.87 1.66
C SER A 111 6.83 -5.35 0.80
N LEU A 112 6.26 -4.23 1.24
CA LEU A 112 5.21 -3.49 0.58
C LEU A 112 5.64 -2.05 0.36
N THR A 113 5.51 -1.57 -0.87
CA THR A 113 5.87 -0.19 -1.22
C THR A 113 4.64 0.57 -1.65
N TYR A 114 4.44 1.78 -1.12
CA TYR A 114 3.31 2.67 -1.40
C TYR A 114 3.80 4.02 -1.92
N SER A 115 3.10 4.57 -2.91
CA SER A 115 3.24 5.98 -3.28
C SER A 115 2.26 6.80 -2.43
N ILE A 116 2.82 7.57 -1.49
CA ILE A 116 2.04 8.45 -0.61
C ILE A 116 2.22 9.94 -0.96
N ASN A 117 3.10 10.24 -1.92
CA ASN A 117 3.27 11.54 -2.61
C ASN A 117 3.40 12.75 -1.67
N GLU A 118 4.08 12.59 -0.54
CA GLU A 118 4.34 13.66 0.46
C GLU A 118 3.07 14.28 1.05
N ARG A 119 1.91 13.66 0.85
CA ARG A 119 0.60 14.21 1.27
C ARG A 119 0.30 14.04 2.75
N TYR A 120 1.10 13.22 3.44
CA TYR A 120 0.83 12.76 4.80
C TYR A 120 2.02 13.09 5.70
N LYS A 121 1.74 13.24 6.99
CA LYS A 121 2.75 13.52 8.01
C LYS A 121 2.95 12.36 8.96
N LYS A 122 1.93 11.52 9.12
CA LYS A 122 1.93 10.46 10.11
C LYS A 122 1.24 9.20 9.58
N LEU A 123 1.82 8.04 9.90
CA LEU A 123 1.17 6.74 9.80
C LEU A 123 0.98 6.19 11.21
N THR A 124 -0.23 5.76 11.54
CA THR A 124 -0.54 5.06 12.79
C THR A 124 -1.04 3.66 12.49
N LEU A 125 -0.57 2.67 13.22
CA LEU A 125 -1.01 1.29 13.09
C LEU A 125 -0.72 0.50 14.36
N THR A 126 -1.24 -0.71 14.45
CA THR A 126 -0.82 -1.72 15.42
C THR A 126 -0.01 -2.79 14.71
N VAL A 127 1.14 -3.18 15.27
CA VAL A 127 2.00 -4.25 14.76
C VAL A 127 1.95 -5.42 15.74
N GLY A 128 1.83 -6.64 15.24
CA GLY A 128 1.85 -7.85 16.07
C GLY A 128 1.93 -9.11 15.21
N LEU A 129 2.01 -10.26 15.88
CA LEU A 129 1.80 -11.55 15.22
C LEU A 129 0.33 -11.93 15.33
N ASP A 130 -0.18 -12.62 14.30
CA ASP A 130 -1.49 -13.26 14.40
C ASP A 130 -1.49 -14.28 15.54
N ASP A 131 -2.59 -14.38 16.30
CA ASP A 131 -2.70 -15.27 17.45
C ASP A 131 -2.53 -16.76 17.09
N ASP A 132 -2.80 -17.14 15.83
CA ASP A 132 -2.58 -18.50 15.30
C ASP A 132 -1.16 -18.69 14.72
N SER A 133 -0.31 -17.66 14.73
CA SER A 133 1.06 -17.70 14.24
C SER A 133 2.01 -18.43 15.20
N PRO A 134 3.07 -19.09 14.69
CA PRO A 134 4.25 -19.39 15.49
C PRO A 134 4.79 -18.17 16.22
N ALA A 135 5.28 -18.38 17.45
CA ALA A 135 5.76 -17.35 18.36
C ALA A 135 7.21 -16.89 18.07
N TYR A 136 7.58 -16.77 16.79
CA TYR A 136 8.87 -16.24 16.36
C TYR A 136 8.76 -14.74 16.14
N PRO A 137 9.54 -13.91 16.86
CA PRO A 137 9.46 -12.47 16.68
C PRO A 137 9.85 -12.08 15.25
N ALA A 138 9.22 -11.01 14.78
CA ALA A 138 9.57 -10.40 13.50
C ALA A 138 9.85 -8.91 13.70
N THR A 139 10.76 -8.35 12.90
CA THR A 139 11.02 -6.92 12.86
C THR A 139 10.27 -6.30 11.71
N VAL A 140 9.40 -5.34 12.00
CA VAL A 140 8.72 -4.50 11.00
C VAL A 140 9.45 -3.17 10.89
N THR A 141 9.98 -2.86 9.71
CA THR A 141 10.74 -1.65 9.41
C THR A 141 10.01 -0.78 8.39
N PHE A 142 9.90 0.51 8.71
CA PHE A 142 9.31 1.54 7.85
C PHE A 142 10.43 2.38 7.26
N ARG A 143 10.49 2.50 5.94
CA ARG A 143 11.52 3.26 5.21
C ARG A 143 10.92 4.28 4.26
N SER A 144 11.64 5.38 4.02
CA SER A 144 11.35 6.30 2.92
C SER A 144 12.12 5.91 1.66
N GLY A 145 11.43 5.65 0.54
CA GLY A 145 12.02 5.11 -0.68
C GLY A 145 11.85 3.59 -0.77
N GLY A 146 12.55 2.95 -1.72
CA GLY A 146 12.59 1.48 -1.85
C GLY A 146 13.58 0.82 -0.89
N GLU A 147 14.22 -0.28 -1.32
CA GLU A 147 15.14 -1.12 -0.53
C GLU A 147 16.24 -0.31 0.20
N TYR A 148 16.85 0.67 -0.47
CA TYR A 148 17.91 1.52 0.09
C TYR A 148 17.41 2.79 0.77
N GLY A 149 16.12 2.84 1.10
CA GLY A 149 15.48 3.96 1.76
C GLY A 149 15.97 4.18 3.20
N LYS A 150 15.88 5.42 3.68
CA LYS A 150 16.17 5.76 5.08
C LYS A 150 15.12 5.13 5.99
N THR A 151 15.56 4.43 7.03
CA THR A 151 14.66 3.97 8.11
C THR A 151 14.02 5.16 8.82
N LEU A 152 12.70 5.12 8.90
CA LEU A 152 11.85 6.06 9.62
C LEU A 152 11.57 5.54 11.03
N LYS A 153 11.26 4.24 11.14
CA LYS A 153 10.94 3.56 12.40
C LYS A 153 11.10 2.05 12.22
N SER A 154 11.33 1.34 13.32
CA SER A 154 11.17 -0.11 13.39
C SER A 154 10.36 -0.48 14.64
N ALA A 155 9.67 -1.60 14.58
CA ALA A 155 8.91 -2.19 15.68
C ALA A 155 9.07 -3.71 15.66
N THR A 156 9.09 -4.33 16.84
CA THR A 156 9.08 -5.79 16.97
C THR A 156 7.63 -6.27 17.04
N ALA A 157 7.27 -7.21 16.18
CA ALA A 157 6.03 -7.96 16.24
C ALA A 157 6.25 -9.20 17.11
N GLU A 158 5.45 -9.34 18.17
CA GLU A 158 5.48 -10.47 19.08
C GLU A 158 4.08 -11.06 19.26
N ILE A 159 4.02 -12.36 19.54
CA ILE A 159 2.76 -13.05 19.85
C ILE A 159 2.17 -12.49 21.13
N ASN A 160 0.85 -12.30 21.18
CA ASN A 160 0.12 -11.78 22.34
C ASN A 160 0.57 -10.41 22.87
N ARG A 161 1.41 -9.68 22.12
CA ARG A 161 1.93 -8.35 22.52
C ARG A 161 1.87 -7.37 21.34
N PRO A 162 0.66 -7.09 20.79
CA PRO A 162 0.54 -6.09 19.75
C PRO A 162 0.96 -4.70 20.26
N VAL A 163 1.70 -3.96 19.45
CA VAL A 163 2.23 -2.64 19.78
C VAL A 163 1.65 -1.57 18.85
N GLU A 164 1.17 -0.47 19.42
CA GLU A 164 0.81 0.70 18.61
C GLU A 164 2.07 1.43 18.14
N VAL A 165 2.13 1.70 16.85
CA VAL A 165 3.26 2.34 16.18
C VAL A 165 2.78 3.62 15.52
N THR A 166 3.51 4.69 15.76
CA THR A 166 3.36 5.96 15.04
C THR A 166 4.66 6.26 14.30
N VAL A 167 4.57 6.48 12.99
CA VAL A 167 5.68 6.76 12.10
C VAL A 167 5.51 8.17 11.53
N ASP A 168 6.54 9.00 11.65
CA ASP A 168 6.60 10.28 10.93
C ASP A 168 6.93 10.00 9.46
N VAL A 169 6.01 10.39 8.58
CA VAL A 169 6.13 10.25 7.12
C VAL A 169 6.11 11.61 6.42
N THR A 170 6.38 12.69 7.16
CA THR A 170 6.47 14.05 6.61
C THR A 170 7.54 14.11 5.52
N GLY A 171 7.16 14.61 4.34
CA GLY A 171 8.06 14.73 3.19
C GLY A 171 8.42 13.38 2.54
N VAL A 172 7.73 12.29 2.88
CA VAL A 172 7.96 10.98 2.27
C VAL A 172 7.08 10.83 1.03
N ALA A 173 7.69 10.65 -0.14
CA ALA A 173 6.97 10.37 -1.38
C ALA A 173 6.61 8.87 -1.52
N ILE A 174 7.55 8.01 -1.12
CA ILE A 174 7.47 6.55 -1.22
C ILE A 174 7.68 5.95 0.16
N LEU A 175 6.73 5.16 0.64
CA LEU A 175 6.81 4.45 1.91
C LEU A 175 7.03 2.96 1.63
N THR A 176 8.10 2.37 2.16
CA THR A 176 8.29 0.91 2.18
C THR A 176 8.07 0.40 3.59
N ILE A 177 7.30 -0.67 3.72
CA ILE A 177 7.10 -1.43 4.96
C ILE A 177 7.67 -2.81 4.72
N GLU A 178 8.60 -3.22 5.56
CA GLU A 178 9.36 -4.46 5.45
C GLU A 178 9.14 -5.27 6.72
N ALA A 179 8.91 -6.56 6.60
CA ALA A 179 8.87 -7.50 7.71
C ALA A 179 9.94 -8.58 7.52
N THR A 180 10.73 -8.82 8.56
CA THR A 180 11.79 -9.84 8.56
C THR A 180 11.72 -10.68 9.83
N SER A 181 12.01 -11.97 9.71
CA SER A 181 12.16 -12.87 10.85
C SER A 181 13.34 -13.81 10.58
N ASP A 182 14.15 -14.08 11.60
CA ASP A 182 15.32 -14.95 11.47
C ASP A 182 14.91 -16.44 11.32
N ASP A 183 13.78 -16.82 11.94
CA ASP A 183 13.26 -18.19 11.94
C ASP A 183 12.20 -18.43 10.85
N GLY A 184 11.61 -17.34 10.30
CA GLY A 184 10.54 -17.38 9.31
C GLY A 184 9.26 -18.06 9.82
N GLY A 185 8.32 -18.31 8.90
CA GLY A 185 7.09 -19.05 9.12
C GLY A 185 6.04 -18.38 10.02
N CYS A 186 6.28 -17.15 10.49
CA CYS A 186 5.32 -16.40 11.28
C CYS A 186 4.41 -15.53 10.40
N THR A 187 3.23 -15.18 10.92
CA THR A 187 2.28 -14.29 10.26
C THR A 187 2.27 -12.96 10.98
N VAL A 188 2.70 -11.90 10.30
CA VAL A 188 2.72 -10.53 10.83
C VAL A 188 1.47 -9.78 10.40
N GLY A 189 0.80 -9.15 11.36
CA GLY A 189 -0.33 -8.27 11.14
C GLY A 189 0.04 -6.79 11.29
N LEU A 190 -0.45 -5.98 10.37
CA LEU A 190 -0.52 -4.52 10.47
C LEU A 190 -1.99 -4.14 10.65
N GLY A 191 -2.41 -3.97 11.91
CA GLY A 191 -3.79 -3.64 12.29
C GLY A 191 -4.10 -2.15 12.19
N ASN A 192 -5.22 -1.81 11.57
CA ASN A 192 -5.73 -0.45 11.35
C ASN A 192 -4.66 0.55 10.87
N PRO A 193 -3.94 0.29 9.77
CA PRO A 193 -2.95 1.22 9.27
C PRO A 193 -3.64 2.45 8.66
N VAL A 194 -3.37 3.64 9.19
CA VAL A 194 -4.02 4.90 8.79
C VAL A 194 -3.00 5.99 8.58
N LEU A 195 -3.04 6.63 7.41
CA LEU A 195 -2.27 7.80 7.03
C LEU A 195 -3.03 9.09 7.40
N HIS A 196 -2.31 10.07 7.97
CA HIS A 196 -2.84 11.35 8.45
C HIS A 196 -2.17 12.51 7.73
N ARG A 197 -2.94 13.52 7.32
CA ARG A 197 -2.44 14.70 6.56
C ARG A 197 -1.98 15.88 7.43
N ASP A 198 -2.41 15.90 8.68
CA ASP A 198 -2.34 17.01 9.63
C ASP A 198 -1.05 17.05 10.45
#